data_AF-S3JVE1-F1
#
_entry.id   AF-S3JVE1-F1
#
_cell.length_a   1.000
_cell.length_b   1.000
_cell.length_c   1.000
_cell.angle_alpha   90.00
_cell.angle_beta   90.00
_cell.angle_gamma   90.00
#
_symmetry.space_group_name_H-M   'P 1'
#
loop_
_entity.id
_entity.type
_entity.pdbx_description
1 polymer ?
#
loop_
_entity_poly.entity_id
_entity_poly.type
_entity_poly.pdbx_seq_one_letter_code
_entity_poly.pdbx_strand_id
1 'polypeptide(L)'
;MTKRLLGDNHPHVANSLNNLACLYDSQGRYTEAEPLYLEALDLRKRLLGDNHPDVATSLNNLALLYQSQGRYTEAEPIYLEALDLRKRLLGDNHPHVATSLNNLAELYRSQGRYTEAEPLYLEALDLRKRLLGDNHPDVANSLNNLAGLYYSQGRYTEAEPLCLEALDLTKRLLGDNHPHVANSLNNLAYLYDYQGRYTEAEPLYLEALDLRKRLLGDNHPDVATSLNNLAALYDYQGRYTEAEPLYLEAINIAIQALGENHPLTQTVYRNYLRMLSQLPEAELRQRFPDEVVEMLKPKPPHP
;
A
#
# COMPACT_ATOMS: atom_id res chain seq x y z
N MET A 1 10.41 -6.47 -27.69
CA MET A 1 9.97 -6.12 -29.06
C MET A 1 10.36 -4.68 -29.43
N THR A 2 10.11 -3.69 -28.56
CA THR A 2 10.45 -2.25 -28.74
C THR A 2 11.94 -1.99 -29.04
N LYS A 3 12.86 -2.56 -28.26
CA LYS A 3 14.33 -2.42 -28.43
C LYS A 3 14.82 -2.89 -29.82
N ARG A 4 14.19 -3.93 -30.36
CA ARG A 4 14.52 -4.52 -31.67
C ARG A 4 13.93 -3.75 -32.86
N LEU A 5 12.89 -2.92 -32.63
CA LEU A 5 12.18 -2.17 -33.66
C LEU A 5 12.58 -0.69 -33.74
N LEU A 6 12.88 -0.06 -32.59
CA LEU A 6 13.16 1.38 -32.50
C LEU A 6 14.62 1.71 -32.18
N GLY A 7 15.46 0.69 -31.97
CA GLY A 7 16.85 0.83 -31.52
C GLY A 7 16.96 1.10 -30.01
N ASP A 8 18.19 0.96 -29.48
CA ASP A 8 18.48 1.06 -28.03
C ASP A 8 18.24 2.47 -27.45
N ASN A 9 18.18 3.49 -28.32
CA ASN A 9 18.17 4.91 -27.95
C ASN A 9 16.79 5.57 -28.13
N HIS A 10 15.69 4.83 -28.02
CA HIS A 10 14.34 5.38 -28.18
C HIS A 10 13.62 5.59 -26.81
N PRO A 11 12.93 6.70 -26.54
CA PRO A 11 12.21 6.94 -25.28
C PRO A 11 11.21 5.82 -24.89
N HIS A 12 10.56 5.21 -25.88
CA HIS A 12 9.70 4.03 -25.66
C HIS A 12 10.43 2.81 -25.08
N VAL A 13 11.74 2.67 -25.28
CA VAL A 13 12.55 1.62 -24.62
C VAL A 13 12.63 1.90 -23.11
N ALA A 14 12.88 3.14 -22.70
CA ALA A 14 12.88 3.53 -21.28
C ALA A 14 11.51 3.28 -20.63
N ASN A 15 10.41 3.59 -21.34
CA ASN A 15 9.06 3.28 -20.84
C ASN A 15 8.84 1.77 -20.70
N SER A 16 9.32 0.97 -21.66
CA SER A 16 9.19 -0.48 -21.62
C SER A 16 9.98 -1.08 -20.44
N LEU A 17 11.20 -0.58 -20.21
CA LEU A 17 12.04 -0.98 -19.08
C LEU A 17 11.39 -0.61 -17.74
N ASN A 18 10.92 0.63 -17.61
CA ASN A 18 10.21 1.09 -16.42
C ASN A 18 8.99 0.20 -16.12
N ASN A 19 8.17 -0.11 -17.13
CA ASN A 19 6.97 -0.93 -16.92
C ASN A 19 7.32 -2.37 -16.55
N LEU A 20 8.38 -2.94 -17.13
CA LEU A 20 8.86 -4.27 -16.74
C LEU A 20 9.41 -4.26 -15.31
N ALA A 21 10.10 -3.19 -14.92
CA ALA A 21 10.57 -2.99 -13.56
C ALA A 21 9.40 -2.92 -12.57
N CYS A 22 8.36 -2.12 -12.87
CA CYS A 22 7.14 -2.05 -12.08
C CYS A 22 6.46 -3.42 -11.91
N LEU A 23 6.44 -4.24 -12.97
CA LEU A 23 5.87 -5.58 -12.91
C LEU A 23 6.66 -6.48 -11.96
N TYR A 24 7.99 -6.50 -12.05
CA TYR A 24 8.81 -7.28 -11.13
C TYR A 24 8.73 -6.77 -9.69
N ASP A 25 8.74 -5.46 -9.50
CA ASP A 25 8.55 -4.80 -8.20
C ASP A 25 7.22 -5.22 -7.56
N SER A 26 6.11 -5.20 -8.30
CA SER A 26 4.80 -5.67 -7.81
C SER A 26 4.78 -7.15 -7.42
N GLN A 27 5.71 -7.95 -7.96
CA GLN A 27 5.86 -9.37 -7.62
C GLN A 27 6.84 -9.59 -6.45
N GLY A 28 7.38 -8.53 -5.85
CA GLY A 28 8.45 -8.61 -4.83
C GLY A 28 9.81 -9.01 -5.40
N ARG A 29 9.97 -9.01 -6.72
CA ARG A 29 11.20 -9.42 -7.44
C ARG A 29 12.13 -8.22 -7.61
N TYR A 30 12.55 -7.67 -6.48
CA TYR A 30 13.31 -6.41 -6.43
C TYR A 30 14.68 -6.51 -7.11
N THR A 31 15.32 -7.67 -7.05
CA THR A 31 16.61 -7.93 -7.71
C THR A 31 16.54 -7.83 -9.23
N GLU A 32 15.40 -8.14 -9.83
CA GLU A 32 15.16 -7.97 -11.26
C GLU A 32 14.65 -6.57 -11.60
N ALA A 33 13.92 -5.91 -10.69
CA ALA A 33 13.36 -4.58 -10.89
C ALA A 33 14.43 -3.47 -10.87
N GLU A 34 15.34 -3.50 -9.89
CA GLU A 34 16.36 -2.46 -9.68
C GLU A 34 17.20 -2.14 -10.94
N PRO A 35 17.86 -3.13 -11.60
CA PRO A 35 18.67 -2.83 -12.78
C PRO A 35 17.85 -2.24 -13.94
N LEU A 36 16.57 -2.60 -14.06
CA LEU A 36 15.69 -2.09 -15.10
C LEU A 36 15.28 -0.63 -14.85
N TYR A 37 15.01 -0.26 -13.59
CA TYR A 37 14.76 1.14 -13.23
C TYR A 37 16.00 2.00 -13.45
N LEU A 38 17.19 1.50 -13.10
CA LEU A 38 18.46 2.19 -13.34
C LEU A 38 18.74 2.36 -14.84
N GLU A 39 18.55 1.32 -15.66
CA GLU A 39 18.70 1.39 -17.12
C GLU A 39 17.69 2.39 -17.73
N ALA A 40 16.43 2.39 -17.26
CA ALA A 40 15.44 3.35 -17.72
C ALA A 40 15.79 4.80 -17.34
N LEU A 41 16.32 5.03 -16.13
CA LEU A 41 16.78 6.34 -15.67
C LEU A 41 17.96 6.85 -16.49
N ASP A 42 19.01 6.03 -16.69
CA ASP A 42 20.18 6.38 -17.49
C ASP A 42 19.77 6.73 -18.93
N LEU A 43 18.90 5.90 -19.54
CA LEU A 43 18.43 6.14 -20.89
C LEU A 43 17.64 7.44 -21.01
N ARG A 44 16.76 7.77 -20.05
CA ARG A 44 16.05 9.05 -20.03
C ARG A 44 16.99 10.23 -19.88
N LYS A 45 17.97 10.16 -18.96
CA LYS A 45 19.00 11.20 -18.79
C LYS A 45 19.79 11.42 -20.09
N ARG A 46 20.21 10.34 -20.76
CA ARG A 46 20.96 10.43 -22.03
C ARG A 46 20.16 10.99 -23.20
N LEU A 47 18.87 10.67 -23.29
CA LEU A 47 18.03 11.07 -24.43
C LEU A 47 17.37 12.44 -24.26
N LEU A 48 17.01 12.79 -23.02
CA LEU A 48 16.18 13.96 -22.70
C LEU A 48 16.93 15.01 -21.87
N GLY A 49 18.11 14.66 -21.36
CA GLY A 49 18.87 15.46 -20.39
C GLY A 49 18.37 15.27 -18.96
N ASP A 50 19.19 15.69 -17.99
CA ASP A 50 18.87 15.57 -16.56
C ASP A 50 17.66 16.42 -16.13
N ASN A 51 17.40 17.52 -16.85
CA ASN A 51 16.34 18.46 -16.52
C ASN A 51 15.03 18.16 -17.28
N HIS A 52 14.53 16.92 -17.21
CA HIS A 52 13.30 16.50 -17.90
C HIS A 52 12.27 15.86 -16.93
N PRO A 53 10.95 16.08 -17.09
CA PRO A 53 9.93 15.49 -16.21
C PRO A 53 9.99 13.95 -16.11
N ASP A 54 10.32 13.27 -17.21
CA ASP A 54 10.48 11.80 -17.22
C ASP A 54 11.64 11.31 -16.36
N VAL A 55 12.70 12.12 -16.19
CA VAL A 55 13.80 11.81 -15.26
C VAL A 55 13.29 11.87 -13.83
N ALA A 56 12.51 12.89 -13.46
CA ALA A 56 11.88 12.97 -12.15
C ALA A 56 10.94 11.78 -11.88
N THR A 57 10.22 11.31 -12.89
CA THR A 57 9.39 10.10 -12.79
C THR A 57 10.21 8.84 -12.58
N SER A 58 11.33 8.66 -13.30
CA SER A 58 12.26 7.55 -13.05
C SER A 58 12.84 7.58 -11.63
N LEU A 59 13.30 8.75 -11.17
CA LEU A 59 13.84 8.92 -9.82
C LEU A 59 12.80 8.53 -8.76
N ASN A 60 11.57 9.01 -8.91
CA ASN A 60 10.48 8.65 -7.99
C ASN A 60 10.23 7.14 -7.93
N ASN A 61 10.25 6.44 -9.07
CA ASN A 61 10.01 4.99 -9.10
C ASN A 61 11.17 4.20 -8.48
N LEU A 62 12.42 4.64 -8.72
CA LEU A 62 13.59 4.05 -8.09
C LEU A 62 13.60 4.26 -6.57
N ALA A 63 13.22 5.46 -6.11
CA ALA A 63 13.09 5.74 -4.68
C ALA A 63 12.00 4.89 -4.03
N LEU A 64 10.87 4.68 -4.71
CA LEU A 64 9.80 3.80 -4.24
C LEU A 64 10.25 2.36 -4.10
N LEU A 65 11.05 1.85 -5.04
CA LEU A 65 11.66 0.51 -4.95
C LEU A 65 12.61 0.39 -3.74
N TYR A 66 13.41 1.42 -3.47
CA TYR A 66 14.28 1.40 -2.28
C TYR A 66 13.47 1.49 -0.99
N GLN A 67 12.41 2.28 -0.97
CA GLN A 67 11.48 2.32 0.14
C GLN A 67 10.80 0.96 0.39
N SER A 68 10.34 0.25 -0.65
CA SER A 68 9.69 -1.07 -0.52
C SER A 68 10.64 -2.15 0.03
N GLN A 69 11.94 -1.96 -0.14
CA GLN A 69 13.00 -2.79 0.44
C GLN A 69 13.45 -2.36 1.85
N GLY A 70 12.89 -1.27 2.39
CA GLY A 70 13.36 -0.68 3.65
C GLY A 70 14.71 0.05 3.55
N ARG A 71 15.21 0.28 2.32
CA ARG A 71 16.46 1.00 2.02
C ARG A 71 16.24 2.52 2.05
N TYR A 72 15.76 3.02 3.20
CA TYR A 72 15.29 4.41 3.33
C TYR A 72 16.40 5.45 3.11
N THR A 73 17.64 5.16 3.50
CA THR A 73 18.80 6.03 3.31
C THR A 73 19.15 6.25 1.85
N GLU A 74 18.79 5.31 0.97
CA GLU A 74 18.98 5.42 -0.48
C GLU A 74 17.77 6.09 -1.15
N ALA A 75 16.57 5.85 -0.64
CA ALA A 75 15.33 6.43 -1.16
C ALA A 75 15.24 7.95 -0.93
N GLU A 76 15.58 8.43 0.27
CA GLU A 76 15.43 9.85 0.66
C GLU A 76 16.09 10.84 -0.30
N PRO A 77 17.41 10.75 -0.61
CA PRO A 77 18.05 11.70 -1.51
C PRO A 77 17.45 11.68 -2.92
N ILE A 78 16.98 10.53 -3.39
CA ILE A 78 16.37 10.38 -4.73
C ILE A 78 14.98 11.02 -4.77
N TYR A 79 14.17 10.87 -3.72
CA TYR A 79 12.88 11.57 -3.62
C TYR A 79 13.07 13.09 -3.57
N LEU A 80 14.08 13.57 -2.83
CA LEU A 80 14.42 14.99 -2.77
C LEU A 80 14.88 15.52 -4.14
N GLU A 81 15.72 14.78 -4.86
CA GLU A 81 16.14 15.11 -6.24
C GLU A 81 14.91 15.20 -7.17
N ALA A 82 14.00 14.23 -7.11
CA ALA A 82 12.78 14.22 -7.92
C ALA A 82 11.84 15.41 -7.60
N LEU A 83 11.71 15.76 -6.32
CA LEU A 83 10.91 16.90 -5.86
C LEU A 83 11.50 18.23 -6.33
N ASP A 84 12.80 18.45 -6.13
CA ASP A 84 13.50 19.67 -6.59
C ASP A 84 13.38 19.82 -8.10
N LEU A 85 13.61 18.74 -8.85
CA LEU A 85 13.50 18.75 -10.30
C LEU A 85 12.07 19.11 -10.76
N ARG A 86 11.03 18.57 -10.13
CA ARG A 86 9.63 18.93 -10.45
C ARG A 86 9.31 20.37 -10.10
N LYS A 87 9.75 20.86 -8.94
CA LYS A 87 9.57 22.28 -8.54
C LYS A 87 10.24 23.21 -9.54
N ARG A 88 11.47 22.91 -9.97
CA ARG A 88 12.20 23.71 -10.96
C ARG A 88 11.56 23.73 -12.34
N LEU A 89 11.03 22.59 -12.80
CA LEU A 89 10.47 22.46 -14.15
C LEU A 89 9.03 22.94 -14.27
N LEU A 90 8.23 22.75 -13.22
CA LEU A 90 6.78 22.91 -13.26
C LEU A 90 6.27 24.02 -12.32
N GLY A 91 7.15 24.54 -11.46
CA GLY A 91 6.80 25.44 -10.36
C GLY A 91 6.25 24.69 -9.15
N ASP A 92 6.18 25.38 -8.00
CA ASP A 92 5.69 24.79 -6.75
C ASP A 92 4.20 24.41 -6.80
N ASN A 93 3.41 25.12 -7.61
CA ASN A 93 1.97 24.91 -7.70
C ASN A 93 1.58 23.92 -8.82
N HIS A 94 2.13 22.70 -8.81
CA HIS A 94 1.85 21.68 -9.84
C HIS A 94 1.41 20.33 -9.22
N PRO A 95 0.46 19.57 -9.83
CA PRO A 95 0.01 18.28 -9.27
C PRO A 95 1.14 17.27 -9.04
N HIS A 96 2.14 17.23 -9.92
CA HIS A 96 3.32 16.37 -9.73
C HIS A 96 4.20 16.75 -8.53
N VAL A 97 4.20 18.02 -8.11
CA VAL A 97 4.86 18.44 -6.85
C VAL A 97 4.09 17.86 -5.66
N ALA A 98 2.75 17.94 -5.67
CA ALA A 98 1.93 17.29 -4.63
C ALA A 98 2.20 15.78 -4.53
N THR A 99 2.36 15.09 -5.67
CA THR A 99 2.71 13.67 -5.68
C THR A 99 4.10 13.41 -5.07
N SER A 100 5.11 14.22 -5.39
CA SER A 100 6.44 14.10 -4.78
C SER A 100 6.42 14.35 -3.28
N LEU A 101 5.72 15.40 -2.83
CA LEU A 101 5.56 15.71 -1.40
C LEU A 101 4.92 14.55 -0.66
N ASN A 102 3.84 13.99 -1.20
CA ASN A 102 3.16 12.83 -0.63
C ASN A 102 4.09 11.60 -0.51
N ASN A 103 4.92 11.33 -1.51
CA ASN A 103 5.81 10.17 -1.49
C ASN A 103 6.95 10.35 -0.48
N LEU A 104 7.51 11.56 -0.38
CA LEU A 104 8.51 11.88 0.64
C LEU A 104 7.91 11.82 2.06
N ALA A 105 6.68 12.28 2.23
CA ALA A 105 5.95 12.14 3.49
C ALA A 105 5.75 10.68 3.89
N GLU A 106 5.38 9.82 2.93
CA GLU A 106 5.20 8.39 3.13
C GLU A 106 6.52 7.68 3.48
N LEU A 107 7.63 8.10 2.89
CA LEU A 107 8.97 7.65 3.29
C LEU A 107 9.27 7.99 4.76
N TYR A 108 8.99 9.23 5.18
CA TYR A 108 9.21 9.65 6.56
C TYR A 108 8.27 8.94 7.53
N ARG A 109 7.00 8.75 7.16
CA ARG A 109 6.04 7.97 7.94
C ARG A 109 6.52 6.52 8.12
N SER A 110 7.04 5.89 7.07
CA SER A 110 7.60 4.53 7.12
C SER A 110 8.81 4.38 8.04
N GLN A 111 9.54 5.46 8.29
CA GLN A 111 10.66 5.53 9.24
C GLN A 111 10.24 5.92 10.66
N GLY A 112 8.95 6.19 10.92
CA GLY A 112 8.51 6.77 12.19
C GLY A 112 8.85 8.25 12.38
N ARG A 113 9.35 8.92 11.33
CA ARG A 113 9.72 10.34 11.28
C ARG A 113 8.48 11.21 11.05
N TYR A 114 7.53 11.10 11.97
CA TYR A 114 6.20 11.67 11.79
C TYR A 114 6.17 13.20 11.76
N THR A 115 7.10 13.84 12.49
CA THR A 115 7.28 15.29 12.52
C THR A 115 7.70 15.87 11.18
N GLU A 116 8.48 15.13 10.38
CA GLU A 116 8.83 15.52 9.01
C GLU A 116 7.75 15.16 8.00
N ALA A 117 6.98 14.09 8.24
CA ALA A 117 5.92 13.64 7.34
C ALA A 117 4.70 14.56 7.33
N GLU A 118 4.24 15.01 8.51
CA GLU A 118 3.01 15.81 8.67
C GLU A 118 2.96 17.07 7.78
N PRO A 119 3.96 17.98 7.82
CA PRO A 119 3.91 19.18 7.00
C PRO A 119 3.87 18.88 5.49
N LEU A 120 4.51 17.80 5.05
CA LEU A 120 4.54 17.42 3.64
C LEU A 120 3.19 16.87 3.15
N TYR A 121 2.49 16.07 3.96
CA TYR A 121 1.13 15.65 3.63
C TYR A 121 0.15 16.82 3.61
N LEU A 122 0.27 17.75 4.57
CA LEU A 122 -0.54 18.96 4.62
C LEU A 122 -0.30 19.85 3.39
N GLU A 123 0.96 20.06 3.01
CA GLU A 123 1.32 20.81 1.78
C GLU A 123 0.76 20.13 0.52
N ALA A 124 0.87 18.80 0.42
CA ALA A 124 0.31 18.05 -0.70
C ALA A 124 -1.23 18.11 -0.77
N LEU A 125 -1.91 18.06 0.38
CA LEU A 125 -3.37 18.19 0.50
C LEU A 125 -3.84 19.60 0.13
N ASP A 126 -3.23 20.65 0.68
CA ASP A 126 -3.55 22.04 0.34
C ASP A 126 -3.36 22.29 -1.16
N LEU A 127 -2.23 21.82 -1.71
CA LEU A 127 -1.94 22.00 -3.12
C LEU A 127 -2.98 21.31 -4.02
N ARG A 128 -3.39 20.08 -3.69
CA ARG A 128 -4.45 19.37 -4.43
C ARG A 128 -5.80 20.07 -4.30
N LYS A 129 -6.19 20.52 -3.10
CA LYS A 129 -7.43 21.31 -2.89
C LYS A 129 -7.42 22.59 -3.73
N ARG A 130 -6.31 23.33 -3.76
CA ARG A 130 -6.18 24.56 -4.54
C ARG A 130 -6.21 24.35 -6.06
N LEU A 131 -5.58 23.28 -6.55
CA LEU A 131 -5.46 23.03 -7.99
C LEU A 131 -6.68 22.31 -8.58
N LEU A 132 -7.29 21.41 -7.82
CA LEU A 132 -8.31 20.48 -8.32
C LEU A 132 -9.69 20.75 -7.70
N GLY A 133 -9.76 21.57 -6.66
CA GLY A 133 -10.94 21.79 -5.83
C GLY A 133 -11.08 20.74 -4.73
N ASP A 134 -11.89 21.05 -3.72
CA ASP A 134 -12.15 20.14 -2.59
C ASP A 134 -12.83 18.83 -3.02
N ASN A 135 -13.56 18.86 -4.13
CA ASN A 135 -14.31 17.71 -4.64
C ASN A 135 -13.52 16.95 -5.71
N HIS A 136 -12.29 16.50 -5.42
CA HIS A 136 -11.45 15.73 -6.36
C HIS A 136 -10.95 14.40 -5.75
N PRO A 137 -10.86 13.29 -6.51
CA PRO A 137 -10.39 12.00 -5.95
C PRO A 137 -9.00 12.07 -5.31
N ASP A 138 -8.08 12.88 -5.85
CA ASP A 138 -6.76 13.08 -5.26
C ASP A 138 -6.80 13.75 -3.88
N VAL A 139 -7.83 14.56 -3.60
CA VAL A 139 -8.05 15.12 -2.25
C VAL A 139 -8.45 14.01 -1.28
N ALA A 140 -9.36 13.11 -1.67
CA ALA A 140 -9.72 11.95 -0.86
C ALA A 140 -8.50 11.06 -0.56
N ASN A 141 -7.62 10.85 -1.55
CA ASN A 141 -6.37 10.11 -1.34
C ASN A 141 -5.42 10.83 -0.37
N SER A 142 -5.27 12.15 -0.47
CA SER A 142 -4.48 12.92 0.50
C SER A 142 -5.04 12.84 1.92
N LEU A 143 -6.37 12.93 2.08
CA LEU A 143 -7.03 12.82 3.38
C LEU A 143 -6.77 11.45 4.01
N ASN A 144 -6.91 10.37 3.23
CA ASN A 144 -6.60 9.01 3.69
C ASN A 144 -5.13 8.87 4.12
N ASN A 145 -4.18 9.46 3.39
CA ASN A 145 -2.76 9.38 3.75
C ASN A 145 -2.43 10.17 5.03
N LEU A 146 -3.02 11.36 5.20
CA LEU A 146 -2.90 12.14 6.43
C LEU A 146 -3.55 11.42 7.62
N ALA A 147 -4.70 10.79 7.41
CA ALA A 147 -5.34 9.94 8.42
C ALA A 147 -4.44 8.76 8.80
N GLY A 148 -3.80 8.10 7.83
CA GLY A 148 -2.82 7.03 8.05
C GLY A 148 -1.59 7.49 8.86
N LEU A 149 -1.13 8.73 8.66
CA LEU A 149 -0.10 9.35 9.49
C LEU A 149 -0.58 9.52 10.93
N TYR A 150 -1.74 10.12 11.16
CA TYR A 150 -2.29 10.31 12.51
C TYR A 150 -2.56 9.00 13.21
N TYR A 151 -3.10 8.03 12.49
CA TYR A 151 -3.22 6.66 12.94
C TYR A 151 -1.87 6.09 13.41
N SER A 152 -0.79 6.25 12.63
CA SER A 152 0.55 5.76 13.00
C SER A 152 1.10 6.42 14.27
N GLN A 153 0.61 7.62 14.62
CA GLN A 153 0.95 8.35 15.85
C GLN A 153 0.00 8.02 17.04
N GLY A 154 -1.00 7.16 16.85
CA GLY A 154 -2.06 6.95 17.85
C GLY A 154 -3.04 8.12 17.99
N ARG A 155 -2.99 9.10 17.08
CA ARG A 155 -3.84 10.31 17.04
C ARG A 155 -5.19 10.02 16.38
N TYR A 156 -5.92 9.07 16.94
CA TYR A 156 -7.14 8.54 16.31
C TYR A 156 -8.27 9.56 16.17
N THR A 157 -8.39 10.49 17.13
CA THR A 157 -9.38 11.59 17.08
C THR A 157 -9.17 12.54 15.91
N GLU A 158 -7.95 12.62 15.40
CA GLU A 158 -7.60 13.45 14.24
C GLU A 158 -7.69 12.66 12.93
N ALA A 159 -7.45 11.34 12.97
CA ALA A 159 -7.59 10.45 11.83
C ALA A 159 -9.06 10.21 11.42
N GLU A 160 -9.96 10.02 12.39
CA GLU A 160 -11.38 9.68 12.14
C GLU A 160 -12.12 10.67 11.23
N PRO A 161 -12.11 12.00 11.48
CA PRO A 161 -12.80 12.95 10.61
C PRO A 161 -12.24 12.95 9.18
N LEU A 162 -10.93 12.70 9.02
CA LEU A 162 -10.30 12.65 7.70
C LEU A 162 -10.72 11.40 6.90
N CYS A 163 -10.79 10.24 7.55
CA CYS A 163 -11.32 9.02 6.93
C CYS A 163 -12.80 9.19 6.52
N LEU A 164 -13.60 9.83 7.37
CA LEU A 164 -15.02 10.11 7.08
C LEU A 164 -15.16 11.09 5.90
N GLU A 165 -14.38 12.18 5.88
CA GLU A 165 -14.36 13.14 4.77
C GLU A 165 -13.94 12.45 3.45
N ALA A 166 -12.90 11.62 3.49
CA ALA A 166 -12.43 10.87 2.33
C ALA A 166 -13.48 9.88 1.79
N LEU A 167 -14.18 9.18 2.69
CA LEU A 167 -15.24 8.23 2.33
C LEU A 167 -16.44 8.93 1.70
N ASP A 168 -16.96 10.01 2.33
CA ASP A 168 -18.07 10.81 1.79
C ASP A 168 -17.72 11.36 0.40
N LEU A 169 -16.53 11.94 0.28
CA LEU A 169 -16.06 12.49 -0.97
C LEU A 169 -15.96 11.43 -2.07
N THR A 170 -15.42 10.25 -1.75
CA THR A 170 -15.29 9.15 -2.70
C THR A 170 -16.66 8.65 -3.15
N LYS A 171 -17.62 8.46 -2.23
CA LYS A 171 -18.99 8.06 -2.54
C LYS A 171 -19.68 9.08 -3.45
N ARG A 172 -19.56 10.38 -3.14
CA ARG A 172 -20.15 11.46 -3.94
C ARG A 172 -19.59 11.56 -5.35
N LEU A 173 -18.29 11.36 -5.53
CA LEU A 173 -17.62 11.52 -6.82
C LEU A 173 -17.76 10.32 -7.74
N LEU A 174 -17.64 9.12 -7.19
CA LEU A 174 -17.49 7.90 -7.97
C LEU A 174 -18.71 6.98 -7.87
N GLY A 175 -19.64 7.31 -6.96
CA GLY A 175 -20.78 6.48 -6.61
C GLY A 175 -20.42 5.40 -5.58
N ASP A 176 -21.44 4.89 -4.89
CA ASP A 176 -21.29 3.89 -3.83
C ASP A 176 -20.65 2.58 -4.31
N ASN A 177 -20.75 2.29 -5.61
CA ASN A 177 -20.26 1.05 -6.19
C ASN A 177 -18.84 1.16 -6.80
N HIS A 178 -18.03 2.16 -6.43
CA HIS A 178 -16.67 2.31 -6.97
C HIS A 178 -15.61 1.57 -6.11
N PRO A 179 -14.58 0.92 -6.67
CA PRO A 179 -13.55 0.22 -5.90
C PRO A 179 -12.85 1.09 -4.82
N HIS A 180 -12.68 2.38 -5.08
CA HIS A 180 -12.11 3.31 -4.08
C HIS A 180 -12.98 3.51 -2.83
N VAL A 181 -14.29 3.27 -2.91
CA VAL A 181 -15.17 3.25 -1.73
C VAL A 181 -14.77 2.10 -0.81
N ALA A 182 -14.50 0.91 -1.36
CA ALA A 182 -14.03 -0.23 -0.56
C ALA A 182 -12.69 0.03 0.14
N ASN A 183 -11.80 0.81 -0.48
CA ASN A 183 -10.54 1.21 0.17
C ASN A 183 -10.79 2.17 1.35
N SER A 184 -11.64 3.17 1.15
CA SER A 184 -11.97 4.14 2.20
C SER A 184 -12.72 3.49 3.37
N LEU A 185 -13.63 2.55 3.09
CA LEU A 185 -14.32 1.74 4.09
C LEU A 185 -13.33 0.91 4.91
N ASN A 186 -12.38 0.23 4.25
CA ASN A 186 -11.34 -0.54 4.95
C ASN A 186 -10.47 0.36 5.86
N ASN A 187 -10.08 1.55 5.40
CA ASN A 187 -9.26 2.45 6.22
C ASN A 187 -10.00 2.92 7.48
N LEU A 188 -11.28 3.25 7.35
CA LEU A 188 -12.12 3.62 8.50
C LEU A 188 -12.36 2.42 9.44
N ALA A 189 -12.60 1.23 8.88
CA ALA A 189 -12.75 0.01 9.65
C ALA A 189 -11.48 -0.31 10.46
N TYR A 190 -10.31 -0.21 9.83
CA TYR A 190 -9.02 -0.43 10.45
C TYR A 190 -8.76 0.56 11.60
N LEU A 191 -9.14 1.83 11.42
CA LEU A 191 -9.06 2.83 12.47
C LEU A 191 -9.92 2.48 13.70
N TYR A 192 -11.12 1.93 13.50
CA TYR A 192 -11.98 1.48 14.59
C TYR A 192 -11.50 0.19 15.25
N ASP A 193 -11.08 -0.79 14.44
CA ASP A 193 -10.54 -2.07 14.89
C ASP A 193 -9.40 -1.89 15.91
N TYR A 194 -8.43 -1.03 15.59
CA TYR A 194 -7.31 -0.72 16.49
C TYR A 194 -7.67 0.03 17.77
N GLN A 195 -8.83 0.69 17.79
CA GLN A 195 -9.37 1.29 19.00
C GLN A 195 -10.18 0.29 19.85
N GLY A 196 -10.29 -0.97 19.41
CA GLY A 196 -11.18 -1.97 20.03
C GLY A 196 -12.66 -1.71 19.72
N ARG A 197 -12.97 -0.80 18.79
CA ARG A 197 -14.33 -0.43 18.37
C ARG A 197 -14.83 -1.42 17.31
N TYR A 198 -14.81 -2.70 17.65
CA TYR A 198 -15.07 -3.79 16.72
C TYR A 198 -16.50 -3.74 16.15
N THR A 199 -17.46 -3.26 16.93
CA THR A 199 -18.86 -3.08 16.52
C THR A 199 -19.02 -2.07 15.38
N GLU A 200 -18.17 -1.05 15.31
CA GLU A 200 -18.16 -0.09 14.21
C GLU A 200 -17.30 -0.56 13.03
N ALA A 201 -16.25 -1.34 13.29
CA ALA A 201 -15.35 -1.86 12.26
C ALA A 201 -15.98 -2.97 11.40
N GLU A 202 -16.66 -3.94 12.04
CA GLU A 202 -17.23 -5.12 11.38
C GLU A 202 -18.14 -4.78 10.17
N PRO A 203 -19.16 -3.90 10.28
CA PRO A 203 -20.02 -3.60 9.14
C PRO A 203 -19.28 -2.94 7.98
N LEU A 204 -18.23 -2.14 8.26
CA LEU A 204 -17.44 -1.49 7.23
C LEU A 204 -16.55 -2.47 6.47
N TYR A 205 -15.93 -3.43 7.17
CA TYR A 205 -15.19 -4.51 6.52
C TYR A 205 -16.09 -5.40 5.66
N LEU A 206 -17.30 -5.71 6.14
CA LEU A 206 -18.30 -6.47 5.38
C LEU A 206 -18.76 -5.71 4.12
N GLU A 207 -19.06 -4.41 4.23
CA GLU A 207 -19.44 -3.57 3.08
C GLU A 207 -18.30 -3.52 2.04
N ALA A 208 -17.05 -3.36 2.50
CA ALA A 208 -15.89 -3.36 1.62
C ALA A 208 -15.66 -4.71 0.92
N LEU A 209 -15.88 -5.82 1.63
CA LEU A 209 -15.77 -7.18 1.10
C LEU A 209 -16.84 -7.45 0.03
N ASP A 210 -18.11 -7.17 0.33
CA ASP A 210 -19.22 -7.33 -0.61
C ASP A 210 -18.97 -6.52 -1.89
N LEU A 211 -18.55 -5.27 -1.72
CA LEU A 211 -18.30 -4.40 -2.86
C LEU A 211 -17.18 -4.94 -3.76
N ARG A 212 -16.06 -5.41 -3.18
CA ARG A 212 -14.96 -6.00 -3.97
C ARG A 212 -15.38 -7.29 -4.66
N LYS A 213 -16.12 -8.17 -3.97
CA LYS A 213 -16.66 -9.41 -4.58
C LYS A 213 -17.54 -9.08 -5.79
N ARG A 214 -18.45 -8.11 -5.65
CA ARG A 214 -19.34 -7.70 -6.74
C ARG A 214 -18.63 -7.08 -7.94
N LEU A 215 -17.59 -6.28 -7.71
CA LEU A 215 -16.91 -5.54 -8.77
C LEU A 215 -15.80 -6.33 -9.47
N LEU A 216 -15.07 -7.15 -8.72
CA LEU A 216 -13.85 -7.80 -9.17
C LEU A 216 -13.98 -9.32 -9.29
N GLY A 217 -15.04 -9.88 -8.70
CA GLY A 217 -15.24 -11.33 -8.56
C GLY A 217 -14.55 -11.91 -7.33
N ASP A 218 -15.01 -13.09 -6.89
CA ASP A 218 -14.61 -13.70 -5.63
C ASP A 218 -13.12 -14.08 -5.55
N ASN A 219 -12.47 -14.32 -6.69
CA ASN A 219 -11.07 -14.76 -6.75
C ASN A 219 -10.07 -13.62 -6.97
N HIS A 220 -10.48 -12.36 -6.83
CA HIS A 220 -9.57 -11.23 -7.00
C HIS A 220 -8.68 -11.02 -5.76
N PRO A 221 -7.38 -10.69 -5.92
CA PRO A 221 -6.48 -10.34 -4.81
C PRO A 221 -7.06 -9.41 -3.73
N ASP A 222 -7.75 -8.34 -4.13
CA ASP A 222 -8.37 -7.39 -3.20
C ASP A 222 -9.46 -8.03 -2.31
N VAL A 223 -10.13 -9.08 -2.79
CA VAL A 223 -11.07 -9.88 -1.98
C VAL A 223 -10.30 -10.62 -0.90
N ALA A 224 -9.14 -11.22 -1.22
CA ALA A 224 -8.26 -11.83 -0.22
C ALA A 224 -7.80 -10.83 0.84
N THR A 225 -7.48 -9.59 0.44
CA THR A 225 -7.15 -8.52 1.40
C THR A 225 -8.31 -8.21 2.34
N SER A 226 -9.54 -8.06 1.83
CA SER A 226 -10.73 -7.83 2.67
C SER A 226 -11.01 -8.99 3.62
N LEU A 227 -10.91 -10.23 3.13
CA LEU A 227 -11.10 -11.45 3.93
C LEU A 227 -10.06 -11.53 5.05
N ASN A 228 -8.80 -11.25 4.75
CA ASN A 228 -7.74 -11.20 5.76
C ASN A 228 -8.02 -10.15 6.84
N ASN A 229 -8.51 -8.97 6.47
CA ASN A 229 -8.79 -7.91 7.43
C ASN A 229 -9.99 -8.28 8.34
N LEU A 230 -11.05 -8.84 7.77
CA LEU A 230 -12.20 -9.32 8.54
C LEU A 230 -11.81 -10.51 9.44
N ALA A 231 -10.95 -11.40 8.96
CA ALA A 231 -10.41 -12.50 9.76
C ALA A 231 -9.59 -11.97 10.95
N ALA A 232 -8.73 -10.98 10.71
CA ALA A 232 -7.93 -10.34 11.76
C ALA A 232 -8.82 -9.67 12.84
N LEU A 233 -9.90 -8.99 12.42
CA LEU A 233 -10.90 -8.43 13.33
C LEU A 233 -11.48 -9.49 14.29
N TYR A 234 -11.85 -10.66 13.76
CA TYR A 234 -12.40 -11.76 14.57
C TYR A 234 -11.33 -12.41 15.44
N ASP A 235 -10.13 -12.62 14.91
CA ASP A 235 -8.97 -13.15 15.63
C ASP A 235 -8.60 -12.26 16.84
N TYR A 236 -8.58 -10.93 16.69
CA TYR A 236 -8.33 -10.01 17.82
C TYR A 236 -9.40 -10.07 18.91
N GLN A 237 -10.61 -10.54 18.59
CA GLN A 237 -11.69 -10.78 19.55
C GLN A 237 -11.67 -12.21 20.13
N GLY A 238 -10.70 -13.06 19.74
CA GLY A 238 -10.67 -14.47 20.12
C GLY A 238 -11.73 -15.33 19.42
N ARG A 239 -12.39 -14.79 18.38
CA ARG A 239 -13.44 -15.45 17.58
C ARG A 239 -12.82 -16.32 16.48
N TYR A 240 -11.98 -17.27 16.88
CA TYR A 240 -11.16 -18.07 15.95
C TYR A 240 -12.00 -18.93 15.00
N THR A 241 -13.19 -19.35 15.43
CA THR A 241 -14.15 -20.10 14.61
C THR A 241 -14.65 -19.32 13.40
N GLU A 242 -14.79 -17.99 13.53
CA GLU A 242 -15.15 -17.12 12.41
C GLU A 242 -13.93 -16.66 11.61
N ALA A 243 -12.78 -16.47 12.26
CA ALA A 243 -11.55 -16.00 11.61
C ALA A 243 -10.94 -17.04 10.66
N GLU A 244 -10.85 -18.29 11.10
CA GLU A 244 -10.16 -19.37 10.39
C GLU A 244 -10.65 -19.59 8.94
N PRO A 245 -11.96 -19.77 8.65
CA PRO A 245 -12.41 -19.97 7.28
C PRO A 245 -12.08 -18.78 6.36
N LEU A 246 -12.11 -17.56 6.89
CA LEU A 246 -11.78 -16.35 6.12
C LEU A 246 -10.29 -16.28 5.79
N TYR A 247 -9.41 -16.62 6.75
CA TYR A 247 -7.98 -16.74 6.47
C TYR A 247 -7.69 -17.79 5.40
N LEU A 248 -8.32 -18.96 5.48
CA LEU A 248 -8.12 -20.02 4.50
C LEU A 248 -8.61 -19.62 3.10
N GLU A 249 -9.77 -18.96 2.99
CA GLU A 249 -10.28 -18.41 1.72
C GLU A 249 -9.30 -17.37 1.14
N ALA A 250 -8.83 -16.43 1.97
CA ALA A 250 -7.86 -15.42 1.59
C ALA A 250 -6.53 -16.00 1.09
N ILE A 251 -5.99 -17.00 1.79
CA ILE A 251 -4.76 -17.72 1.40
C ILE A 251 -4.93 -18.37 0.04
N ASN A 252 -6.03 -19.09 -0.16
CA ASN A 252 -6.30 -19.79 -1.42
C ASN A 252 -6.38 -18.80 -2.59
N ILE A 253 -7.12 -17.69 -2.43
CA ILE A 253 -7.23 -16.66 -3.46
C ILE A 253 -5.85 -16.03 -3.74
N ALA A 254 -5.09 -15.66 -2.71
CA ALA A 254 -3.80 -15.02 -2.86
C ALA A 254 -2.78 -15.93 -3.57
N ILE A 255 -2.75 -17.23 -3.24
CA ILE A 255 -1.89 -18.21 -3.95
C ILE A 255 -2.29 -18.31 -5.42
N GLN A 256 -3.58 -18.50 -5.71
CA GLN A 256 -4.03 -18.72 -7.08
C GLN A 256 -3.78 -17.49 -7.96
N ALA A 257 -3.99 -16.28 -7.41
CA ALA A 257 -3.88 -15.05 -8.17
C ALA A 257 -2.45 -14.50 -8.27
N LEU A 258 -1.62 -14.69 -7.23
CA LEU A 258 -0.32 -13.99 -7.08
C LEU A 258 0.86 -14.93 -6.84
N GLY A 259 0.60 -16.20 -6.50
CA GLY A 259 1.61 -17.18 -6.11
C GLY A 259 1.95 -17.16 -4.62
N GLU A 260 2.61 -18.22 -4.17
CA GLU A 260 2.94 -18.46 -2.76
C GLU A 260 3.87 -17.39 -2.18
N ASN A 261 4.87 -16.95 -2.95
CA ASN A 261 5.90 -16.03 -2.48
C ASN A 261 5.48 -14.55 -2.51
N HIS A 262 4.29 -14.23 -2.98
CA HIS A 262 3.84 -12.85 -3.07
C HIS A 262 3.68 -12.23 -1.66
N PRO A 263 4.07 -10.95 -1.45
CA PRO A 263 3.99 -10.30 -0.14
C PRO A 263 2.60 -10.38 0.53
N LEU A 264 1.52 -10.24 -0.24
CA LEU A 264 0.15 -10.42 0.26
C LEU A 264 -0.05 -11.84 0.80
N THR A 265 0.26 -12.87 -0.01
CA THR A 265 0.11 -14.27 0.38
C THR A 265 0.86 -14.57 1.69
N GLN A 266 2.11 -14.10 1.79
CA GLN A 266 2.93 -14.25 2.98
C GLN A 266 2.34 -13.52 4.21
N THR A 267 1.71 -12.37 4.00
CA THR A 267 1.04 -11.61 5.06
C THR A 267 -0.17 -12.37 5.60
N VAL A 268 -1.05 -12.87 4.72
CA VAL A 268 -2.22 -13.65 5.14
C VAL A 268 -1.79 -14.93 5.86
N TYR A 269 -0.79 -15.64 5.33
CA TYR A 269 -0.22 -16.80 5.99
C TYR A 269 0.29 -16.48 7.40
N ARG A 270 1.04 -15.39 7.57
CA ARG A 270 1.56 -14.98 8.88
C ARG A 270 0.43 -14.70 9.86
N ASN A 271 -0.63 -14.03 9.43
CA ASN A 271 -1.79 -13.74 10.27
C ASN A 271 -2.53 -15.02 10.67
N TYR A 272 -2.72 -15.95 9.74
CA TYR A 272 -3.29 -17.26 10.03
C TYR A 272 -2.44 -18.07 11.02
N LEU A 273 -1.11 -18.12 10.83
CA LEU A 273 -0.20 -18.80 11.76
C LEU A 273 -0.22 -18.16 13.15
N ARG A 274 -0.31 -16.83 13.23
CA ARG A 274 -0.48 -16.10 14.49
C ARG A 274 -1.78 -16.49 15.19
N MET A 275 -2.87 -16.66 14.44
CA MET A 275 -4.15 -17.12 15.00
C MET A 275 -4.02 -18.56 15.53
N LEU A 276 -3.42 -19.47 14.74
CA LEU A 276 -3.21 -20.86 15.15
C LEU A 276 -2.37 -20.96 16.42
N SER A 277 -1.38 -20.08 16.62
CA SER A 277 -0.57 -20.08 17.85
C SER A 277 -1.36 -19.69 19.10
N GLN A 278 -2.58 -19.16 18.96
CA GLN A 278 -3.48 -18.86 20.09
C GLN A 278 -4.43 -20.02 20.43
N LEU A 279 -4.50 -21.07 19.60
CA LEU A 279 -5.37 -22.21 19.84
C LEU A 279 -4.81 -23.14 20.93
N PRO A 280 -5.66 -23.89 21.64
CA PRO A 280 -5.20 -24.90 22.59
C PRO A 280 -4.29 -25.94 21.93
N GLU A 281 -3.17 -26.29 22.57
CA GLU A 281 -2.22 -27.27 22.03
C GLU A 281 -2.87 -28.64 21.73
N ALA A 282 -3.85 -29.04 22.54
CA ALA A 282 -4.61 -30.27 22.32
C ALA A 282 -5.39 -30.24 21.00
N GLU A 283 -5.91 -29.08 20.60
CA GLU A 283 -6.57 -28.90 19.31
C GLU A 283 -5.54 -28.93 18.18
N LEU A 284 -4.41 -28.23 18.33
CA LEU A 284 -3.34 -28.21 17.34
C LEU A 284 -2.79 -29.63 17.06
N ARG A 285 -2.58 -30.44 18.10
CA ARG A 285 -2.10 -31.83 17.95
C ARG A 285 -3.12 -32.78 17.30
N GLN A 286 -4.40 -32.43 17.28
CA GLN A 286 -5.41 -33.18 16.51
C GLN A 286 -5.35 -32.85 15.02
N ARG A 287 -4.87 -31.65 14.68
CA ARG A 287 -4.94 -31.07 13.33
C ARG A 287 -3.63 -31.16 12.57
N PHE A 288 -2.49 -31.12 13.27
CA PHE A 288 -1.16 -31.00 12.68
C PHE A 288 -0.17 -32.00 13.29
N PRO A 289 0.86 -32.43 12.53
CA PRO A 289 1.98 -33.20 13.08
C PRO A 289 2.72 -32.44 14.18
N ASP A 290 3.34 -33.18 15.11
CA ASP A 290 4.05 -32.60 16.27
C ASP A 290 5.07 -31.54 15.85
N GLU A 291 5.80 -31.74 14.76
CA GLU A 291 6.79 -30.81 14.21
C GLU A 291 6.19 -29.42 13.91
N VAL A 292 4.98 -29.38 13.34
CA VAL A 292 4.26 -28.14 13.03
C VAL A 292 3.74 -27.49 14.31
N VAL A 293 3.24 -28.29 15.25
CA VAL A 293 2.77 -27.79 16.54
C VAL A 293 3.91 -27.12 17.31
N GLU A 294 5.11 -27.70 17.31
CA GLU A 294 6.29 -27.09 17.94
C GLU A 294 6.72 -25.79 17.24
N MET A 295 6.57 -25.67 15.91
CA MET A 295 6.86 -24.43 15.17
C MET A 295 5.89 -23.28 15.49
N LEU A 296 4.65 -23.60 15.87
CA LEU A 296 3.61 -22.63 16.21
C LEU A 296 3.74 -22.08 17.63
N LYS A 297 4.57 -22.69 18.50
CA LYS A 297 4.75 -22.22 19.87
C LYS A 297 5.46 -20.86 19.88
N PRO A 298 5.06 -19.93 20.78
CA PRO A 298 5.77 -18.67 20.95
C PRO A 298 7.22 -18.96 21.34
N LYS A 299 8.18 -18.41 20.58
CA LYS A 299 9.61 -18.53 20.94
C LYS A 299 9.84 -17.84 22.29
N PRO A 300 10.65 -18.43 23.19
CA PRO A 300 11.00 -17.75 24.44
C PRO A 300 11.66 -16.40 24.13
N PRO A 301 11.43 -15.36 24.93
CA PRO A 301 12.11 -14.09 24.75
C PRO A 301 13.62 -14.33 24.77
N HIS A 302 14.34 -13.79 23.77
CA HIS A 302 15.80 -13.81 23.79
C HIS A 302 16.29 -13.05 25.03
N PRO A 303 17.29 -13.59 25.76
CA PRO A 303 17.83 -12.97 26.97
C PRO A 303 18.52 -11.62 26.69
#